data_AF-A0AA97DR43-F1
#
_entry.id   AF-A0AA97DR43-F1
#
_cell.length_a   1.000
_cell.length_b   1.000
_cell.length_c   1.000
_cell.angle_alpha   90.00
_cell.angle_beta   90.00
_cell.angle_gamma   90.00
#
_symmetry.space_group_name_H-M   'P 1'
#
loop_
_entity.id
_entity.type
_entity.pdbx_description
1 polymer ?
#
loop_
_entity_poly.entity_id
_entity_poly.type
_entity_poly.pdbx_seq_one_letter_code
_entity_poly.pdbx_strand_id
1 'polypeptide(L)'
;MTDLKEMRFEPEEIERYTVEQNDLLICEGGDVGRSCVWSNEQKILYQNALHRVRFYGECNPFYFMYYMMYYESRGIIKSLCKGVTIKHLTGNVLSLIPFALPPIEEQNRIVDRLNQIFSLLDSILCD
;
A
#
# COMPACT_ATOMS: atom_id res chain seq x y z
N MET A 1 -18.85 9.34 9.24
CA MET A 1 -17.55 9.89 9.73
C MET A 1 -17.60 10.06 11.25
N THR A 2 -17.92 8.99 11.98
CA THR A 2 -18.20 9.07 13.44
C THR A 2 -17.42 8.04 14.25
N ASP A 3 -16.43 7.37 13.63
CA ASP A 3 -15.72 6.22 14.19
C ASP A 3 -14.20 6.30 13.92
N LEU A 4 -13.63 7.51 13.93
CA LEU A 4 -12.17 7.67 13.96
C LEU A 4 -11.73 7.55 15.42
N LYS A 5 -10.92 6.53 15.71
CA LYS A 5 -10.39 6.29 17.04
C LYS A 5 -9.24 7.25 17.32
N GLU A 6 -9.18 7.75 18.55
CA GLU A 6 -8.11 8.64 19.01
C GLU A 6 -7.04 7.87 19.77
N MET A 7 -5.79 8.28 19.63
CA MET A 7 -4.63 7.74 20.37
C MET A 7 -3.62 8.87 20.60
N ARG A 8 -2.81 8.76 21.66
CA ARG A 8 -1.72 9.69 21.95
C ARG A 8 -0.50 9.41 21.08
N PHE A 9 0.12 10.47 20.58
CA PHE A 9 1.41 10.47 19.89
C PHE A 9 2.28 11.54 20.52
N GLU A 10 3.56 11.26 20.69
CA GLU A 10 4.54 12.28 21.05
C GLU A 10 4.84 13.19 19.84
N PRO A 11 5.23 14.46 20.05
CA PRO A 11 5.47 15.40 18.95
C PRO A 11 6.45 14.88 17.88
N GLU A 12 7.46 14.12 18.30
CA GLU A 12 8.48 13.52 17.44
C GLU A 12 7.96 12.34 16.60
N GLU A 13 6.82 11.76 16.99
CA GLU A 13 6.20 10.63 16.30
C GLU A 13 5.25 11.08 15.18
N ILE A 14 4.76 12.32 15.25
CA ILE A 14 3.73 12.84 14.35
C ILE A 14 4.16 12.73 12.89
N GLU A 15 5.35 13.23 12.55
CA GLU A 15 5.85 13.20 11.16
C GLU A 15 5.99 11.77 10.62
N ARG A 16 6.44 10.86 11.47
CA ARG A 16 6.67 9.46 11.11
C ARG A 16 5.35 8.73 10.82
N TYR A 17 4.32 8.95 11.61
CA TYR A 17 3.04 8.24 11.51
C TYR A 17 1.95 9.00 10.76
N THR A 18 2.22 10.22 10.28
CA THR A 18 1.28 10.95 9.44
C THR A 18 1.19 10.30 8.06
N VAL A 19 -0.04 9.93 7.68
CA VAL A 19 -0.43 9.53 6.34
C VAL A 19 -1.00 10.75 5.62
N GLU A 20 -0.59 10.93 4.38
CA GLU A 20 -1.03 12.01 3.50
C GLU A 20 -1.55 11.43 2.19
N GLN A 21 -2.26 12.26 1.42
CA GLN A 21 -2.76 11.86 0.11
C GLN A 21 -1.62 11.30 -0.74
N ASN A 22 -1.89 10.21 -1.45
CA ASN A 22 -0.95 9.45 -2.30
C ASN A 22 0.09 8.60 -1.56
N ASP A 23 0.07 8.53 -0.22
CA ASP A 23 0.85 7.51 0.49
C ASP A 23 0.28 6.11 0.22
N LEU A 24 1.18 5.13 0.01
CA LEU A 24 0.82 3.72 -0.07
C LEU A 24 0.96 3.08 1.31
N LEU A 25 -0.15 2.55 1.81
CA LEU A 25 -0.20 1.80 3.06
C LEU A 25 -0.12 0.30 2.77
N ILE A 26 0.70 -0.43 3.53
CA ILE A 26 0.91 -1.87 3.34
C ILE A 26 0.82 -2.57 4.70
N CYS A 27 0.01 -3.62 4.81
CA CYS A 27 -0.11 -4.43 6.02
C CYS A 27 1.19 -5.20 6.32
N GLU A 28 1.73 -5.00 7.51
CA GLU A 28 2.91 -5.71 8.01
C GLU A 28 2.56 -7.12 8.51
N GLY A 29 1.42 -7.28 9.19
CA GLY A 29 1.00 -8.53 9.83
C GLY A 29 -0.48 -8.86 9.59
N GLY A 30 -0.86 -10.11 9.82
CA GLY A 30 -2.22 -10.62 9.56
C GLY A 30 -2.45 -10.90 8.08
N ASP A 31 -2.76 -9.86 7.31
CA ASP A 31 -2.98 -9.92 5.86
C ASP A 31 -1.78 -9.33 5.10
N VAL A 32 -0.64 -10.03 5.20
CA VAL A 32 0.68 -9.50 4.82
C VAL A 32 0.74 -9.14 3.33
N GLY A 33 1.12 -7.90 3.04
CA GLY A 33 1.28 -7.40 1.67
C GLY A 33 0.02 -6.80 1.06
N ARG A 34 -1.15 -6.94 1.72
CA ARG A 34 -2.33 -6.18 1.35
C ARG A 34 -2.03 -4.69 1.46
N SER A 35 -2.46 -3.93 0.46
CA SER A 35 -2.12 -2.52 0.35
C SER A 35 -3.27 -1.68 -0.16
N CYS A 36 -3.20 -0.38 0.14
CA CYS A 36 -4.10 0.63 -0.41
C CYS A 36 -3.38 1.98 -0.53
N VAL A 37 -3.78 2.78 -1.51
CA VAL A 37 -3.35 4.18 -1.61
C VAL A 37 -4.32 5.04 -0.81
N TRP A 38 -3.78 5.93 0.03
CA TRP A 38 -4.58 6.93 0.71
C TRP A 38 -5.02 8.02 -0.27
N SER A 39 -6.31 8.04 -0.62
CA SER A 39 -6.85 8.97 -1.62
C SER A 39 -7.45 10.25 -1.04
N ASN A 40 -7.58 10.34 0.29
CA ASN A 40 -8.22 11.46 0.96
C ASN A 40 -7.22 12.61 1.23
N GLU A 41 -7.70 13.85 1.16
CA GLU A 41 -6.90 15.05 1.48
C GLU A 41 -6.63 15.18 2.99
N GLN A 42 -7.53 14.63 3.81
CA GLN A 42 -7.36 14.65 5.26
C GLN A 42 -6.15 13.80 5.66
N LYS A 43 -5.22 14.41 6.41
CA LYS A 43 -4.13 13.71 7.06
C LYS A 43 -4.65 12.90 8.24
N ILE A 44 -4.17 11.67 8.37
CA ILE A 44 -4.47 10.80 9.51
C ILE A 44 -3.18 10.26 10.12
N LEU A 45 -3.25 9.76 11.34
CA LEU A 45 -2.18 8.95 11.92
C LEU A 45 -2.61 7.50 11.96
N TYR A 46 -1.65 6.58 11.85
CA TYR A 46 -1.90 5.14 11.93
C TYR A 46 -1.14 4.52 13.11
N GLN A 47 -1.70 3.41 13.64
CA GLN A 47 -1.08 2.64 14.71
C GLN A 47 -0.14 1.56 14.15
N ASN A 48 0.81 1.09 14.97
CA ASN A 48 1.73 -0.01 14.64
C ASN A 48 1.00 -1.21 13.99
N ALA A 49 1.32 -1.51 12.72
CA ALA A 49 0.94 -2.68 11.91
C ALA A 49 0.94 -2.37 10.40
N LEU A 50 1.20 -1.13 9.99
CA LEU A 50 1.30 -0.71 8.59
C LEU A 50 2.70 -0.17 8.27
N HIS A 51 3.13 -0.38 7.03
CA HIS A 51 4.16 0.44 6.40
C HIS A 51 3.50 1.60 5.67
N ARG A 52 4.10 2.79 5.78
CA ARG A 52 3.81 3.94 4.93
C ARG A 52 4.94 4.10 3.91
N VAL A 53 4.63 3.96 2.63
CA VAL A 53 5.54 4.26 1.53
C VAL A 53 5.12 5.59 0.93
N ARG A 54 6.01 6.58 1.04
CA ARG A 54 5.88 7.90 0.40
C ARG A 54 6.80 7.97 -0.79
N PHE A 55 6.24 8.21 -1.96
CA PHE A 55 7.00 8.29 -3.20
C PHE A 55 7.54 9.70 -3.42
N TYR A 56 8.75 9.79 -3.97
CA TYR A 56 9.39 11.04 -4.37
C TYR A 56 9.70 10.98 -5.87
N GLY A 57 9.35 12.04 -6.60
CA GLY A 57 9.53 12.11 -8.05
C GLY A 57 8.38 11.48 -8.84
N GLU A 58 8.70 10.99 -10.04
CA GLU A 58 7.75 10.52 -11.04
C GLU A 58 7.29 9.07 -10.79
N CYS A 59 6.52 8.89 -9.70
CA CYS A 59 5.99 7.60 -9.27
C CYS A 59 4.47 7.69 -9.08
N ASN A 60 3.72 6.81 -9.73
CA ASN A 60 2.29 6.67 -9.50
C ASN A 60 2.05 5.63 -8.37
N PRO A 61 1.52 6.02 -7.21
CA PRO A 61 1.30 5.10 -6.08
C PRO A 61 0.40 3.90 -6.41
N PHE A 62 -0.60 4.09 -7.28
CA PHE A 62 -1.53 3.05 -7.69
C PHE A 62 -0.84 1.97 -8.53
N TYR A 63 0.19 2.34 -9.30
CA TYR A 63 1.01 1.37 -10.03
C TYR A 63 1.70 0.40 -9.06
N PHE A 64 2.32 0.93 -7.99
CA PHE A 64 2.94 0.11 -6.95
C PHE A 64 1.93 -0.68 -6.13
N MET A 65 0.74 -0.13 -5.87
CA MET A 65 -0.36 -0.86 -5.24
C MET A 65 -0.74 -2.11 -6.05
N TYR A 66 -0.92 -1.98 -7.37
CA TYR A 66 -1.21 -3.12 -8.23
C TYR A 66 -0.06 -4.11 -8.32
N TYR A 67 1.18 -3.64 -8.27
CA TYR A 67 2.36 -4.49 -8.22
C TYR A 67 2.44 -5.32 -6.92
N MET A 68 2.10 -4.70 -5.79
CA MET A 68 1.97 -5.40 -4.50
C MET A 68 0.85 -6.45 -4.54
N MET A 69 -0.31 -6.11 -5.12
CA MET A 69 -1.41 -7.05 -5.32
C MET A 69 -0.99 -8.22 -6.21
N TYR A 70 -0.23 -7.97 -7.27
CA TYR A 70 0.36 -9.03 -8.10
C TYR A 70 1.29 -9.92 -7.28
N TYR A 71 2.22 -9.34 -6.51
CA TYR A 71 3.16 -10.10 -5.68
C TYR A 71 2.49 -10.92 -4.57
N GLU A 72 1.42 -10.39 -3.98
CA GLU A 72 0.59 -11.11 -3.02
C GLU A 72 -0.10 -12.31 -3.69
N SER A 73 -0.72 -12.10 -4.87
CA SER A 73 -1.39 -13.17 -5.63
C SER A 73 -0.45 -14.29 -6.09
N ARG A 74 0.84 -13.97 -6.31
CA ARG A 74 1.88 -14.94 -6.68
C ARG A 74 2.53 -15.61 -5.46
N GLY A 75 2.14 -15.25 -4.25
CA GLY A 75 2.74 -15.75 -3.01
C GLY A 75 4.18 -15.27 -2.76
N ILE A 76 4.67 -14.28 -3.53
CA ILE A 76 6.04 -13.76 -3.44
C ILE A 76 6.25 -13.11 -2.08
N ILE A 77 5.35 -12.24 -1.65
CA ILE A 77 5.41 -11.59 -0.32
C ILE A 77 5.49 -12.65 0.80
N LYS A 78 4.61 -13.66 0.74
CA LYS A 78 4.55 -14.74 1.73
C LYS A 78 5.84 -15.58 1.76
N SER A 79 6.52 -15.74 0.62
CA SER A 79 7.79 -16.46 0.52
C SER A 79 8.99 -15.68 1.03
N LEU A 80 8.95 -14.35 0.98
CA LEU A 80 10.00 -13.46 1.48
C LEU A 80 9.94 -13.32 3.01
N CYS A 81 8.74 -13.38 3.59
CA CYS A 81 8.52 -13.35 5.04
C CYS A 81 8.85 -14.71 5.72
N LYS A 82 10.05 -15.25 5.49
CA LYS A 82 10.51 -16.53 6.08
C LYS A 82 10.64 -16.43 7.60
N GLY A 83 9.99 -17.33 8.35
CA GLY A 83 10.09 -17.43 9.80
C GLY A 83 9.05 -18.40 10.38
N VAL A 84 9.38 -19.03 11.52
CA VAL A 84 8.53 -20.03 12.23
C VAL A 84 7.50 -19.36 13.17
N THR A 85 7.67 -18.06 13.42
CA THR A 85 6.79 -17.21 14.25
C THR A 85 6.02 -16.21 13.36
N ILE A 86 5.04 -15.48 13.91
CA ILE A 86 4.11 -14.57 13.19
C ILE A 86 4.81 -13.88 12.02
N LYS A 87 4.34 -14.17 10.80
CA LYS A 87 4.92 -13.67 9.55
C LYS A 87 4.69 -12.16 9.48
N HIS A 88 5.72 -11.38 9.77
CA HIS A 88 5.71 -9.93 9.62
C HIS A 88 6.57 -9.54 8.42
N LEU A 89 5.99 -8.76 7.51
CA LEU A 89 6.75 -8.07 6.47
C LEU A 89 7.47 -6.90 7.14
N THR A 90 8.72 -7.09 7.57
CA THR A 90 9.48 -5.98 8.19
C THR A 90 9.85 -4.94 7.15
N GLY A 91 10.13 -3.70 7.58
CA GLY A 91 10.57 -2.62 6.69
C GLY A 91 11.84 -2.98 5.89
N ASN A 92 12.74 -3.77 6.47
CA ASN A 92 13.94 -4.27 5.80
C ASN A 92 13.64 -5.29 4.71
N VAL A 93 12.62 -6.14 4.89
CA VAL A 93 12.20 -7.06 3.83
C VAL A 93 11.49 -6.31 2.72
N LEU A 94 10.60 -5.36 3.08
CA LEU A 94 9.90 -4.50 2.14
C LEU A 94 10.86 -3.73 1.22
N SER A 95 11.95 -3.18 1.77
CA SER A 95 12.94 -2.42 0.99
C SER A 95 13.76 -3.26 -0.01
N LEU A 96 13.76 -4.59 0.14
CA LEU A 96 14.44 -5.52 -0.75
C LEU A 96 13.54 -6.05 -1.88
N ILE A 97 12.25 -5.72 -1.87
CA ILE A 97 11.32 -6.15 -2.91
C ILE A 97 11.64 -5.37 -4.20
N PRO A 98 11.95 -6.05 -5.32
CA PRO A 98 12.25 -5.37 -6.57
C PRO A 98 10.97 -4.84 -7.23
N PHE A 99 11.02 -3.63 -7.77
CA PHE A 99 9.93 -3.05 -8.56
C PHE A 99 10.46 -2.59 -9.91
N ALA A 100 9.71 -2.86 -10.98
CA ALA A 100 9.98 -2.25 -12.28
C ALA A 100 9.50 -0.79 -12.25
N LEU A 101 10.37 0.14 -12.64
CA LEU A 101 10.07 1.58 -12.66
C LEU A 101 10.10 2.11 -14.10
N PRO A 102 9.03 1.92 -14.89
CA PRO A 102 8.92 2.52 -16.21
C PRO A 102 8.65 4.05 -16.11
N PRO A 103 8.73 4.81 -17.20
CA PRO A 103 8.36 6.23 -17.23
C PRO A 103 6.94 6.47 -16.70
N ILE A 104 6.68 7.65 -16.12
CA ILE A 104 5.39 7.96 -15.47
C ILE A 104 4.18 7.79 -16.40
N GLU A 105 4.33 8.09 -17.69
CA GLU A 105 3.29 7.89 -18.70
C GLU A 105 2.88 6.42 -18.82
N GLU A 106 3.86 5.51 -18.77
CA GLU A 106 3.62 4.07 -18.84
C GLU A 106 3.03 3.54 -17.53
N GLN A 107 3.47 4.07 -16.38
CA GLN A 107 2.84 3.76 -15.08
C GLN A 107 1.36 4.15 -15.10
N ASN A 108 1.02 5.35 -15.57
CA ASN A 108 -0.35 5.84 -15.69
C ASN A 108 -1.18 4.99 -16.66
N ARG A 109 -0.63 4.67 -17.84
CA ARG A 109 -1.30 3.83 -18.84
C ARG A 109 -1.69 2.46 -18.28
N ILE A 110 -0.79 1.84 -17.49
CA ILE A 110 -1.05 0.56 -16.83
C ILE A 110 -2.16 0.69 -15.78
N VAL A 111 -2.08 1.72 -14.91
CA VAL A 111 -3.08 1.99 -13.87
C VAL A 111 -4.46 2.21 -14.49
N ASP A 112 -4.57 3.03 -15.53
CA ASP A 112 -5.83 3.31 -16.22
C ASP A 112 -6.45 2.04 -16.80
N ARG A 113 -5.62 1.18 -17.40
CA ARG A 113 -6.10 -0.07 -17.97
C ARG A 113 -6.63 -1.03 -16.90
N LEU A 114 -5.94 -1.13 -15.77
CA LEU A 114 -6.37 -1.97 -14.65
C LEU A 114 -7.65 -1.43 -14.02
N ASN A 115 -7.76 -0.10 -13.81
CA ASN A 115 -8.97 0.55 -13.31
C ASN A 115 -10.18 0.23 -14.19
N GLN A 116 -10.06 0.36 -15.52
CA GLN A 116 -11.14 0.02 -16.46
C GLN A 116 -11.61 -1.43 -16.32
N ILE A 117 -10.67 -2.37 -16.13
CA ILE A 117 -10.99 -3.80 -15.95
C ILE A 117 -11.73 -4.01 -14.64
N PHE A 118 -11.25 -3.44 -13.53
CA PHE A 118 -11.93 -3.55 -12.24
C PHE A 118 -13.32 -2.95 -12.27
N SER A 119 -13.49 -1.76 -12.85
CA SER A 119 -14.82 -1.14 -12.99
C SER A 119 -15.80 -2.00 -13.80
N LEU A 120 -15.32 -2.66 -14.86
CA LEU A 120 -16.14 -3.60 -15.63
C LEU A 120 -16.53 -4.82 -14.78
N LEU A 121 -15.59 -5.40 -14.05
CA LEU A 121 -15.87 -6.55 -13.16
C LEU A 121 -16.88 -6.18 -12.07
N ASP A 122 -16.74 -5.02 -11.44
CA ASP A 122 -17.67 -4.53 -10.42
C ASP A 122 -19.08 -4.36 -11.00
N SER A 123 -19.20 -3.87 -12.24
CA SER A 123 -20.51 -3.73 -12.91
C SER A 123 -21.20 -5.08 -13.17
N ILE A 124 -20.44 -6.17 -13.34
CA ILE A 124 -20.99 -7.52 -13.58
C ILE A 124 -21.35 -8.21 -12.25
N LEU A 125 -20.58 -7.96 -11.19
CA LEU A 125 -20.76 -8.62 -9.88
C LEU A 125 -21.82 -7.94 -8.99
N CYS A 126 -22.21 -6.70 -9.31
CA CYS A 126 -23.26 -5.97 -8.61
C CYS A 126 -24.67 -6.18 -9.19
N ASP A 127 -24.80 -6.98 -10.26
CA ASP A 127 -26.06 -7.55 -10.76
C ASP A 127 -26.28 -8.97 -10.17
#